data_AF-A0A1R4I3V5-F1
#
_entry.id   AF-A0A1R4I3V5-F1
#
_cell.length_a   1.000
_cell.length_b   1.000
_cell.length_c   1.000
_cell.angle_alpha   90.00
_cell.angle_beta   90.00
_cell.angle_gamma   90.00
#
_symmetry.space_group_name_H-M   'P 1'
#
loop_
_entity.id
_entity.type
_entity.pdbx_description
1 polymer ?
#
loop_
_entity_poly.entity_id
_entity_poly.type
_entity_poly.pdbx_seq_one_letter_code
_entity_poly.pdbx_strand_id
1 'polypeptide(L)'
;MLEESIRFVGDAREARTDIDALIAKGLVEAQPITYEDFLPVSAAGIFQSNLGGGENAAYAGNANRDAFEEALGAPVTDELALYAEREQASKQRVLASLTI
;
A
#
# COMPACT_ATOMS: atom_id res chain seq x y z
N MET A 1 4.83 14.99 43.60
CA MET A 1 4.00 13.81 43.86
C MET A 1 2.63 14.06 43.25
N LEU A 2 2.46 13.72 41.98
CA LEU A 2 1.17 13.37 41.36
C LEU A 2 1.56 12.53 40.13
N GLU A 3 1.48 11.21 40.28
CA GLU A 3 1.67 10.28 39.18
C GLU A 3 0.35 10.19 38.40
N GLU A 4 0.36 10.59 37.13
CA GLU A 4 -0.75 10.30 36.24
C GLU A 4 -0.73 8.80 35.93
N SER A 5 -1.74 8.11 36.46
CA SER A 5 -2.02 6.71 36.20
C SER A 5 -2.47 6.53 34.75
N ILE A 6 -1.54 6.25 33.84
CA ILE A 6 -1.88 5.73 32.51
C ILE A 6 -2.35 4.27 32.71
N ARG A 7 -3.66 4.07 32.76
CA ARG A 7 -4.25 2.74 32.60
C ARG A 7 -4.20 2.38 31.12
N PHE A 8 -3.29 1.48 30.77
CA PHE A 8 -3.28 0.83 29.46
C PHE A 8 -4.53 -0.06 29.38
N VAL A 9 -5.55 0.40 28.65
CA VAL A 9 -6.73 -0.39 28.31
C VAL A 9 -6.46 -1.01 26.95
N GLY A 10 -5.62 -2.05 26.93
CA GLY A 10 -5.32 -2.83 25.73
C GLY A 10 -5.05 -4.26 26.15
N ASP A 11 -5.65 -5.21 25.45
CA ASP A 11 -5.49 -6.64 25.73
C ASP A 11 -3.99 -6.98 25.61
N ALA A 12 -3.44 -7.74 26.56
CA ALA A 12 -2.04 -8.16 26.52
C ALA A 12 -1.70 -9.00 25.26
N ARG A 13 -2.72 -9.47 24.53
CA ARG A 13 -2.60 -10.09 23.19
C ARG A 13 -2.49 -9.07 22.04
N GLU A 14 -3.10 -7.90 22.17
CA GLU A 14 -3.03 -6.76 21.22
C GLU A 14 -1.61 -6.19 21.14
N ALA A 15 -0.89 -6.19 22.27
CA ALA A 15 0.49 -5.71 22.37
C ALA A 15 1.53 -6.56 21.63
N ARG A 16 1.16 -7.77 21.16
CA ARG A 16 2.01 -8.65 20.34
C ARG A 16 1.71 -8.52 18.83
N THR A 17 0.67 -7.76 18.46
CA THR A 17 0.18 -7.61 17.07
C THR A 17 0.18 -6.17 16.55
N ASP A 18 0.39 -5.18 17.40
CA ASP A 18 0.54 -3.79 16.99
C ASP A 18 1.93 -3.54 16.38
N ILE A 19 2.00 -3.58 15.05
CA ILE A 19 3.24 -3.36 14.30
C ILE A 19 3.80 -1.95 14.49
N ASP A 20 2.94 -0.95 14.73
CA ASP A 20 3.35 0.43 14.97
C ASP A 20 4.04 0.56 16.32
N ALA A 21 3.54 -0.13 17.35
CA ALA A 21 4.21 -0.21 18.65
C ALA A 21 5.56 -0.93 18.56
N LEU A 22 5.71 -1.94 17.70
CA LEU A 22 6.98 -2.64 17.47
C LEU A 22 7.99 -1.75 16.74
N ILE A 23 7.53 -0.94 15.78
CA ILE A 23 8.35 0.07 15.10
C ILE A 23 8.79 1.15 16.08
N ALA A 24 7.88 1.68 16.89
CA ALA A 24 8.19 2.70 17.91
C ALA A 24 9.21 2.22 18.94
N LYS A 25 9.25 0.91 19.23
CA LYS A 25 10.25 0.26 20.11
C LYS A 25 11.57 -0.07 19.40
N GLY A 26 11.68 0.15 18.09
CA GLY A 26 12.86 -0.20 17.29
C GLY A 26 13.07 -1.72 17.09
N LEU A 27 12.02 -2.52 17.31
CA LEU A 27 12.06 -3.98 17.12
C LEU A 27 11.74 -4.39 15.68
N VAL A 28 11.09 -3.51 14.93
CA VAL A 28 10.73 -3.67 13.53
C VAL A 28 11.07 -2.39 12.79
N GLU A 29 11.60 -2.50 11.58
CA GLU A 29 11.85 -1.37 10.70
C GLU A 29 10.93 -1.49 9.46
N ALA A 30 10.19 -0.42 9.17
CA ALA A 30 9.40 -0.34 7.94
C ALA A 30 10.27 0.21 6.81
N GLN A 31 10.34 -0.52 5.71
CA GLN A 31 11.02 -0.08 4.49
C GLN A 31 9.99 0.21 3.40
N PRO A 32 10.14 1.30 2.62
CA PRO A 32 9.23 1.60 1.53
C PRO A 32 9.29 0.51 0.45
N ILE A 33 8.14 0.15 -0.10
CA ILE A 33 8.06 -0.75 -1.26
C ILE A 33 8.41 0.05 -2.52
N THR A 34 9.36 -0.45 -3.32
CA THR A 34 9.72 0.14 -4.60
C THR A 34 8.52 0.14 -5.54
N TYR A 35 8.22 1.30 -6.14
CA TYR A 35 7.21 1.42 -7.19
C TYR A 35 7.79 0.85 -8.50
N GLU A 36 7.17 -0.22 -9.00
CA GLU A 36 7.59 -0.98 -10.18
C GLU A 36 6.76 -0.65 -11.43
N ASP A 37 5.80 0.26 -11.31
CA ASP A 37 4.92 0.69 -12.40
C ASP A 37 5.35 2.02 -13.02
N PHE A 38 4.53 2.49 -13.96
CA PHE A 38 4.73 3.76 -14.64
C PHE A 38 3.84 4.83 -14.01
N LEU A 39 4.28 6.10 -14.10
CA LEU A 39 3.40 7.21 -13.76
C LEU A 39 2.22 7.24 -14.75
N PRO A 40 0.99 7.52 -14.30
CA PRO A 40 -0.13 7.74 -15.20
C PRO A 40 0.20 8.95 -16.09
N VAL A 41 0.30 8.71 -17.41
CA VAL A 41 0.40 9.65 -18.56
C VAL A 41 0.87 11.09 -18.21
N SER A 42 2.10 11.53 -18.54
CA SER A 42 2.49 12.04 -19.87
C SER A 42 4.00 12.32 -19.99
N ALA A 43 4.66 11.85 -21.07
CA ALA A 43 6.04 12.23 -21.39
C ALA A 43 6.29 12.63 -22.86
N ALA A 44 5.27 12.68 -23.72
CA ALA A 44 5.44 12.97 -25.15
C ALA A 44 4.35 13.89 -25.71
N GLY A 45 4.14 15.08 -25.13
CA GLY A 45 3.47 16.24 -25.78
C GLY A 45 2.06 16.08 -26.40
N ILE A 46 1.46 14.89 -26.37
CA ILE A 46 0.11 14.57 -26.88
C ILE A 46 -0.87 14.40 -25.73
N PHE A 47 -0.37 14.25 -24.50
CA PHE A 47 -1.18 14.15 -23.29
C PHE A 47 -0.65 15.14 -22.23
N GLN A 48 -1.57 15.78 -21.51
CA GLN A 48 -1.27 16.75 -20.45
C GLN A 48 -0.65 16.05 -19.23
N SER A 49 0.43 16.60 -18.70
CA SER A 49 1.09 16.12 -17.50
C SER A 49 0.29 16.47 -16.25
N ASN A 50 0.24 15.52 -15.30
CA ASN A 50 -0.47 15.62 -14.01
C ASN A 50 0.06 16.69 -13.03
N LEU A 51 0.80 17.70 -13.49
CA LEU A 51 1.30 18.82 -12.66
C LEU A 51 0.69 20.18 -13.04
N GLY A 52 -0.50 20.18 -13.64
CA GLY A 52 -1.29 21.40 -13.78
C GLY A 52 -2.53 21.23 -14.66
N GLY A 53 -3.70 21.43 -14.07
CA GLY A 53 -4.98 21.62 -14.77
C GLY A 53 -5.84 20.35 -14.79
N GLY A 54 -7.01 20.44 -14.16
CA GLY A 54 -7.94 19.32 -14.03
C GLY A 54 -8.53 18.84 -15.36
N GLU A 55 -8.97 17.59 -15.39
CA GLU A 55 -10.37 17.22 -15.54
C GLU A 55 -10.55 15.69 -15.47
N ASN A 56 -11.75 15.30 -15.05
CA ASN A 56 -12.17 13.93 -14.74
C ASN A 56 -12.25 13.05 -16.00
N ALA A 57 -11.24 12.22 -16.27
CA ALA A 57 -11.29 11.21 -17.33
C ALA A 57 -11.59 9.78 -16.81
N ALA A 58 -12.02 9.63 -15.55
CA ALA A 58 -12.26 8.32 -14.92
C ALA A 58 -13.36 7.48 -15.63
N TYR A 59 -14.25 8.09 -16.42
CA TYR A 59 -15.37 7.40 -17.07
C TYR A 59 -15.05 6.79 -18.44
N ALA A 60 -13.91 7.12 -19.08
CA ALA A 60 -13.52 6.56 -20.39
C ALA A 60 -12.57 5.35 -20.28
N GLY A 61 -12.09 5.01 -19.08
CA GLY A 61 -11.06 3.98 -18.87
C GLY A 61 -11.55 2.54 -19.05
N ASN A 62 -12.79 2.24 -18.66
CA ASN A 62 -13.28 0.85 -18.60
C ASN A 62 -13.47 0.22 -19.99
N ALA A 63 -14.07 0.95 -20.95
CA ALA A 63 -14.29 0.42 -22.30
C ALA A 63 -12.97 0.17 -23.07
N ASN A 64 -11.92 0.94 -22.76
CA ASN A 64 -10.60 0.75 -23.37
C ASN A 64 -9.82 -0.40 -22.72
N ARG A 65 -10.09 -0.69 -21.44
CA ARG A 65 -9.48 -1.82 -20.73
C ARG A 65 -9.97 -3.16 -21.26
N ASP A 66 -11.28 -3.33 -21.43
CA ASP A 66 -11.84 -4.60 -21.93
C ASP A 66 -11.28 -4.97 -23.31
N ALA A 67 -11.25 -3.99 -24.24
CA ALA A 67 -10.66 -4.20 -25.56
C ALA A 67 -9.15 -4.45 -25.52
N PHE A 68 -8.43 -3.82 -24.58
CA PHE A 68 -7.01 -4.05 -24.36
C PHE A 68 -6.74 -5.46 -23.83
N GLU A 69 -7.50 -5.92 -22.84
CA GLU A 69 -7.39 -7.27 -22.27
C GLU A 69 -7.78 -8.35 -23.29
N GLU A 70 -8.79 -8.09 -24.14
CA GLU A 70 -9.14 -8.96 -25.28
C GLU A 70 -7.96 -9.10 -26.25
N ALA A 71 -7.33 -7.98 -26.64
CA ALA A 71 -6.17 -7.99 -27.54
C ALA A 71 -4.92 -8.60 -26.88
N LEU A 72 -4.74 -8.42 -25.58
CA LEU A 72 -3.67 -9.02 -24.78
C LEU A 72 -3.88 -10.53 -24.59
N GLY A 73 -5.14 -11.00 -24.64
CA GLY A 73 -5.54 -12.39 -24.40
C GLY A 73 -5.59 -12.78 -22.92
N ALA A 74 -5.49 -11.80 -22.02
CA ALA A 74 -5.46 -12.01 -20.57
C ALA A 74 -5.87 -10.71 -19.83
N PRO A 75 -6.44 -10.83 -18.61
CA PRO A 75 -6.70 -9.66 -17.78
C PRO A 75 -5.41 -9.01 -17.31
N VAL A 76 -5.42 -7.68 -17.19
CA VAL A 76 -4.34 -6.94 -16.54
C VAL A 76 -4.47 -7.09 -15.03
N THR A 77 -3.35 -7.28 -14.34
CA THR A 77 -3.36 -7.39 -12.88
C THR A 77 -3.65 -6.04 -12.23
N ASP A 78 -4.32 -6.04 -11.08
CA ASP A 78 -4.44 -4.87 -10.21
C ASP A 78 -3.11 -4.66 -9.46
N GLU A 79 -2.38 -3.62 -9.82
CA GLU A 79 -1.10 -3.27 -9.25
C GLU A 79 -1.20 -2.93 -7.76
N LEU A 80 -2.26 -2.24 -7.33
CA LEU A 80 -2.46 -1.86 -5.94
C LEU A 80 -2.70 -3.08 -5.06
N ALA A 81 -3.44 -4.07 -5.59
CA ALA A 81 -3.63 -5.35 -4.92
C ALA A 81 -2.30 -6.09 -4.71
N LEU A 82 -1.39 -6.08 -5.70
CA LEU A 82 -0.06 -6.69 -5.56
C LEU A 82 0.79 -6.01 -4.49
N TYR A 83 0.80 -4.68 -4.43
CA TYR A 83 1.53 -3.95 -3.38
C TYR A 83 0.95 -4.23 -2.00
N ALA A 84 -0.37 -4.27 -1.85
CA ALA A 84 -1.04 -4.59 -0.60
C ALA A 84 -0.74 -6.03 -0.13
N GLU A 85 -0.70 -6.99 -1.05
CA GLU A 85 -0.31 -8.37 -0.75
C GLU A 85 1.14 -8.45 -0.27
N ARG A 86 2.07 -7.78 -0.96
CA ARG A 86 3.49 -7.69 -0.57
C ARG A 86 3.65 -7.08 0.82
N GLU A 87 2.95 -5.99 1.10
CA GLU A 87 2.93 -5.35 2.42
C GLU A 87 2.45 -6.35 3.49
N GLN A 88 1.28 -6.95 3.28
CA GLN A 88 0.67 -7.86 4.26
C GLN A 88 1.53 -9.11 4.51
N ALA A 89 2.11 -9.70 3.45
CA ALA A 89 3.04 -10.83 3.57
C ALA A 89 4.30 -10.46 4.36
N SER A 90 4.81 -9.23 4.22
CA SER A 90 5.96 -8.76 5.00
C SER A 90 5.62 -8.64 6.50
N LYS A 91 4.44 -8.07 6.83
CA LYS A 91 3.97 -7.94 8.22
C LYS A 91 3.82 -9.30 8.89
N GLN A 92 3.18 -10.26 8.19
CA GLN A 92 2.99 -11.62 8.71
C GLN A 92 4.32 -12.33 8.98
N ARG A 93 5.29 -12.22 8.07
CA ARG A 93 6.62 -12.83 8.26
C ARG A 93 7.35 -12.26 9.47
N VAL A 94 7.30 -10.94 9.66
CA VAL A 94 7.93 -10.28 10.81
C VAL A 94 7.27 -10.70 12.12
N LEU A 95 5.94 -10.67 12.21
CA LEU A 95 5.21 -11.08 13.41
C LEU A 95 5.45 -12.55 13.76
N ALA A 96 5.52 -13.43 12.76
CA ALA A 96 5.88 -14.84 12.95
C ALA A 96 7.30 -15.01 13.50
N SER A 97 8.27 -14.21 13.05
CA SER A 97 9.66 -14.27 13.52
C SER A 97 9.86 -13.79 14.96
N LEU A 98 8.97 -12.92 15.46
CA LEU A 98 9.01 -12.38 16.82
C LEU A 98 8.28 -13.25 17.85
N THR A 99 7.52 -14.25 17.40
CA THR A 99 6.81 -15.18 18.26
C THR A 99 7.69 -16.42 18.47
N ILE A 100 8.54 -16.39 19.51
CA ILE A 100 9.19 -17.57 20.11
C ILE A 100 8.19 -18.25 21.04
#